data_AF-A0A7L2IN07-F1
#
_entry.id   AF-A0A7L2IN07-F1
#
_cell.length_a   1.000
_cell.length_b   1.000
_cell.length_c   1.000
_cell.angle_alpha   90.00
_cell.angle_beta   90.00
_cell.angle_gamma   90.00
#
_symmetry.space_group_name_H-M   'P 1'
#
loop_
_entity.id
_entity.type
_entity.pdbx_description
1 polymer ?
#
loop_
_entity_poly.entity_id
_entity_poly.type
_entity_poly.pdbx_seq_one_letter_code
_entity_poly.pdbx_strand_id
1 'polypeptide(L)'
;MLQDLISAQLISDYIIVELPSSTNDLEGTRRISAAVSWLISQCPVSLELCSQTLQEYIEDGIDGEFCKRFYHDWKERRLAGLPSQEPGVIIELYNSVLQFLSDVASSEHLCDLSWPVTEFSESGGNKWLPHLQWNMPDHLAWLKKAVLSFQIPYLDLPPLGAPWRPVCHMIFQYASQIASSSHTQPLIQSQVENLLSKAYQKWKTRTSGNSNDNGPSVDEIPWDDILAVCIDHKLRDWKPPKLSVAPEAVSEDGQIRVYFFKEHLKNFTLPYSWEQARLRTQEEIQQGPERSRVKPLTSLKKLSRVSMMSVEHGSGMSMLSGREKNISSVDEFTNTASTQELLPERLLAQLQLEKMESRKFEEQLHQCLADDTEPLGDFVGLPLYLPQALIFTPNINRPSVMSPASSAQEAKSQEGCKLLVEELSPTLSDRLKHLHQLLRANKEGEVTSELHLSALVDMVDI
;
A
#
# COMPACT_ATOMS: atom_id res chain seq x y z
N MET A 1 -23.27 -41.41 19.53
CA MET A 1 -22.15 -40.58 19.05
C MET A 1 -22.65 -39.32 18.34
N LEU A 2 -23.32 -39.39 17.18
CA LEU A 2 -23.85 -38.16 16.51
C LEU A 2 -24.94 -37.45 17.32
N GLN A 3 -25.86 -38.20 17.94
CA GLN A 3 -26.88 -37.66 18.84
C GLN A 3 -26.27 -36.92 20.06
N ASP A 4 -25.13 -37.42 20.55
CA ASP A 4 -24.42 -36.84 21.69
C ASP A 4 -23.77 -35.51 21.29
N LEU A 5 -23.29 -35.38 20.04
CA LEU A 5 -22.74 -34.13 19.50
C LEU A 5 -23.81 -33.04 19.31
N ILE A 6 -25.03 -33.40 18.90
CA ILE A 6 -26.18 -32.48 18.90
C ILE A 6 -26.51 -32.05 20.34
N SER A 7 -26.57 -33.01 21.26
CA SER A 7 -26.89 -32.75 22.67
C SER A 7 -25.86 -31.82 23.33
N ALA A 8 -24.60 -31.90 22.89
CA ALA A 8 -23.50 -31.03 23.29
C ALA A 8 -23.43 -29.69 22.52
N GLN A 9 -24.37 -29.41 21.61
CA GLN A 9 -24.42 -28.21 20.77
C GLN A 9 -23.18 -27.99 19.89
N LEU A 10 -22.45 -29.06 19.55
CA LEU A 10 -21.29 -28.99 18.67
C LEU A 10 -21.67 -29.05 17.18
N ILE A 11 -22.80 -29.70 16.86
CA ILE A 11 -23.38 -29.73 15.53
C ILE A 11 -24.87 -29.39 15.60
N SER A 12 -25.36 -28.62 14.64
CA SER A 12 -26.78 -28.21 14.60
C SER A 12 -27.69 -29.33 14.14
N ASP A 13 -27.29 -30.07 13.10
CA ASP A 13 -28.06 -31.16 12.50
C ASP A 13 -27.13 -32.09 11.69
N TYR A 14 -27.59 -33.28 11.34
CA TYR A 14 -26.88 -34.18 10.44
C TYR A 14 -27.82 -34.94 9.50
N ILE A 15 -27.31 -35.26 8.31
CA ILE A 15 -27.92 -36.23 7.39
C ILE A 15 -26.91 -37.32 7.06
N ILE A 16 -27.38 -38.55 6.88
CA ILE A 16 -26.55 -39.68 6.44
C ILE A 16 -26.96 -39.99 5.01
N VAL A 17 -26.00 -39.92 4.08
CA VAL A 17 -26.24 -40.19 2.66
C VAL A 17 -25.39 -41.39 2.24
N GLU A 18 -26.05 -42.46 1.84
CA GLU A 18 -25.40 -43.67 1.35
C GLU A 18 -24.99 -43.49 -0.13
N LEU A 19 -23.68 -43.51 -0.37
CA LEU A 19 -23.10 -43.39 -1.69
C LEU A 19 -22.83 -44.77 -2.31
N PRO A 20 -23.29 -45.02 -3.55
CA PRO A 20 -22.94 -46.23 -4.28
C PRO A 20 -21.44 -46.25 -4.58
N SER A 21 -20.81 -47.43 -4.52
CA SER A 21 -19.35 -47.60 -4.65
C SER A 21 -18.79 -47.28 -6.04
N SER A 22 -19.64 -46.96 -7.01
CA SER A 22 -19.30 -46.76 -8.42
C SER A 22 -19.29 -45.27 -8.76
N THR A 23 -18.14 -44.77 -9.22
CA THR A 23 -17.95 -43.37 -9.65
C THR A 23 -18.67 -43.00 -10.94
N ASN A 24 -19.27 -43.96 -11.65
CA ASN A 24 -20.01 -43.76 -12.90
C ASN A 24 -21.53 -43.73 -12.71
N ASP A 25 -22.03 -43.74 -11.48
CA ASP A 25 -23.46 -43.72 -11.22
C ASP A 25 -24.01 -42.29 -11.19
N LEU A 26 -24.83 -41.96 -12.19
CA LEU A 26 -25.59 -40.70 -12.27
C LEU A 26 -26.43 -40.45 -11.01
N GLU A 27 -26.93 -41.52 -10.38
CA GLU A 27 -27.70 -41.42 -9.14
C GLU A 27 -26.81 -41.06 -7.95
N GLY A 28 -25.58 -41.60 -7.89
CA GLY A 28 -24.56 -41.20 -6.93
C GLY A 28 -24.23 -39.71 -7.00
N THR A 29 -23.99 -39.18 -8.21
CA THR A 29 -23.74 -37.75 -8.44
C THR A 29 -24.91 -36.88 -8.00
N ARG A 30 -26.16 -37.30 -8.28
CA ARG A 30 -27.36 -36.58 -7.82
C ARG A 30 -27.47 -36.54 -6.30
N ARG A 31 -27.20 -37.66 -5.62
CA ARG A 31 -27.21 -37.74 -4.15
C ARG A 31 -26.14 -36.87 -3.50
N ILE A 32 -24.92 -36.86 -4.05
CA ILE A 32 -23.84 -35.95 -3.60
C ILE A 32 -24.26 -34.50 -3.79
N SER A 33 -24.78 -34.16 -4.98
CA SER A 33 -25.24 -32.80 -5.27
C SER A 33 -26.36 -32.36 -4.32
N ALA A 34 -27.31 -33.24 -4.00
CA ALA A 34 -28.36 -32.97 -3.02
C ALA A 34 -27.81 -32.80 -1.60
N ALA A 35 -26.84 -33.63 -1.20
CA ALA A 35 -26.19 -33.53 0.11
C ALA A 35 -25.42 -32.21 0.26
N VAL A 36 -24.64 -31.84 -0.76
CA VAL A 36 -23.92 -30.56 -0.81
C VAL A 36 -24.90 -29.38 -0.82
N SER A 37 -25.99 -29.47 -1.59
CA SER A 37 -27.04 -28.43 -1.62
C SER A 37 -27.71 -28.26 -0.26
N TRP A 38 -27.97 -29.36 0.45
CA TRP A 38 -28.47 -29.32 1.82
C TRP A 38 -27.46 -28.65 2.76
N LEU A 39 -26.17 -29.00 2.67
CA LEU A 39 -25.12 -28.39 3.49
C LEU A 39 -25.00 -26.89 3.26
N ILE A 40 -25.09 -26.44 1.99
CA ILE A 40 -25.13 -25.02 1.64
C ILE A 40 -26.37 -24.34 2.24
N SER A 41 -27.53 -25.00 2.23
CA SER A 41 -28.77 -24.45 2.81
C SER A 41 -28.72 -24.32 4.34
N GLN A 42 -27.89 -25.12 5.01
CA GLN A 42 -27.67 -25.09 6.46
C GLN A 42 -26.44 -24.27 6.86
N CYS A 43 -25.75 -23.66 5.89
CA CYS A 43 -24.55 -22.88 6.16
C CYS A 43 -24.94 -21.62 6.97
N PRO A 44 -24.31 -21.38 8.14
CA PRO A 44 -24.52 -20.13 8.86
C PRO A 44 -24.11 -18.94 7.99
N VAL A 45 -24.65 -17.76 8.32
CA VAL A 45 -24.29 -16.51 7.63
C VAL A 45 -22.76 -16.39 7.59
N SER A 46 -22.20 -16.18 6.40
CA SER A 46 -20.76 -16.08 6.21
C SER A 46 -20.19 -15.00 7.12
N LEU A 47 -19.23 -15.37 7.95
CA LEU A 47 -18.45 -14.39 8.70
C LEU A 47 -17.74 -13.47 7.68
N GLU A 48 -17.90 -12.15 7.83
CA GLU A 48 -17.21 -11.15 7.00
C GLU A 48 -15.72 -11.06 7.37
N LEU A 49 -15.00 -12.18 7.21
CA LEU A 49 -13.55 -12.24 7.38
C LEU A 49 -12.89 -11.64 6.14
N CYS A 50 -12.08 -10.61 6.36
CA CYS A 50 -11.25 -10.02 5.33
C CYS A 50 -9.84 -10.61 5.38
N SER A 51 -9.18 -10.67 4.22
CA SER A 51 -7.78 -11.09 4.09
C SER A 51 -7.00 -10.02 3.35
N GLN A 52 -5.92 -9.55 3.94
CA GLN A 52 -4.97 -8.61 3.34
C GLN A 52 -3.54 -9.07 3.64
N THR A 53 -2.57 -8.62 2.86
CA THR A 53 -1.16 -8.73 3.30
C THR A 53 -0.93 -7.81 4.49
N LEU A 54 0.08 -8.11 5.32
CA LEU A 54 0.41 -7.27 6.48
C LEU A 54 0.69 -5.81 6.07
N GLN A 55 1.36 -5.62 4.93
CA GLN A 55 1.64 -4.28 4.42
C GLN A 55 0.37 -3.55 4.00
N GLU A 56 -0.48 -4.19 3.18
CA GLU A 56 -1.77 -3.61 2.75
C GLU A 56 -2.66 -3.29 3.97
N TYR A 57 -2.73 -4.18 4.95
CA TYR A 57 -3.52 -3.99 6.17
C TYR A 57 -3.10 -2.73 6.94
N ILE A 58 -1.79 -2.52 7.07
CA ILE A 58 -1.24 -1.35 7.76
C ILE A 58 -1.46 -0.08 6.94
N GLU A 59 -1.17 -0.12 5.64
CA GLU A 59 -1.33 1.04 4.74
C GLU A 59 -2.79 1.48 4.64
N ASP A 60 -3.73 0.55 4.45
CA ASP A 60 -5.17 0.83 4.40
C ASP A 60 -5.70 1.37 5.74
N GLY A 61 -5.25 0.79 6.86
CA GLY A 61 -5.64 1.23 8.19
C GLY A 61 -5.13 2.64 8.52
N ILE A 62 -3.89 2.94 8.13
CA ILE A 62 -3.29 4.27 8.28
C ILE A 62 -3.96 5.28 7.34
N ASP A 63 -4.23 4.92 6.09
CA ASP A 63 -4.95 5.81 5.17
C ASP A 63 -6.35 6.15 5.69
N GLY A 64 -7.05 5.11 6.17
CA GLY A 64 -8.38 5.20 6.74
C GLY A 64 -8.45 6.12 7.95
N GLU A 65 -7.61 5.88 8.97
CA GLU A 65 -7.76 6.53 10.26
C GLU A 65 -6.79 7.70 10.52
N PHE A 66 -5.57 7.65 9.99
CA PHE A 66 -4.54 8.67 10.21
C PHE A 66 -4.48 9.69 9.07
N CYS A 67 -4.17 9.27 7.84
CA CYS A 67 -3.83 10.18 6.73
C CYS A 67 -4.92 11.21 6.46
N LYS A 68 -6.18 10.76 6.36
CA LYS A 68 -7.33 11.65 6.10
C LYS A 68 -7.44 12.76 7.14
N ARG A 69 -7.24 12.44 8.43
CA ARG A 69 -7.35 13.40 9.54
C ARG A 69 -6.14 14.31 9.61
N PHE A 70 -4.94 13.74 9.50
CA PHE A 70 -3.68 14.46 9.53
C PHE A 70 -3.59 15.48 8.40
N TYR A 71 -3.78 15.07 7.15
CA TYR A 71 -3.68 15.97 5.99
C TYR A 71 -4.80 17.02 5.97
N HIS A 72 -5.97 16.71 6.54
CA HIS A 72 -7.03 17.68 6.72
C HIS A 72 -6.62 18.78 7.72
N ASP A 73 -6.15 18.43 8.92
CA ASP A 73 -5.66 19.41 9.91
C ASP A 73 -4.49 20.23 9.35
N TRP A 74 -3.52 19.56 8.74
CA TRP A 74 -2.37 20.18 8.10
C TRP A 74 -2.78 21.23 7.06
N LYS A 75 -3.72 20.89 6.18
CA LYS A 75 -4.20 21.80 5.13
C LYS A 75 -4.91 23.01 5.75
N GLU A 76 -5.76 22.81 6.75
CA GLU A 76 -6.46 23.91 7.43
C GLU A 76 -5.50 24.86 8.14
N ARG A 77 -4.56 24.32 8.93
CA ARG A 77 -3.54 25.12 9.63
C ARG A 77 -2.70 25.93 8.65
N ARG A 78 -2.28 25.31 7.55
CA ARG A 78 -1.50 25.96 6.49
C ARG A 78 -2.27 27.08 5.78
N LEU A 79 -3.56 26.88 5.50
CA LEU A 79 -4.43 27.91 4.91
C LEU A 79 -4.66 29.08 5.88
N ALA A 80 -4.72 28.81 7.18
CA ALA A 80 -4.84 29.82 8.23
C ALA A 80 -3.51 30.50 8.60
N GLY A 81 -2.38 30.01 8.08
CA GLY A 81 -1.05 30.53 8.42
C GLY A 81 -0.59 30.17 9.84
N LEU A 82 -1.17 29.13 10.43
CA LEU A 82 -0.80 28.61 11.75
C LEU A 82 0.49 27.77 11.66
N PRO A 83 1.28 27.67 12.75
CA PRO A 83 2.46 26.81 12.79
C PRO A 83 2.07 25.33 12.71
N SER A 84 3.07 24.46 12.48
CA SER A 84 2.85 23.01 12.48
C SER A 84 2.21 22.52 13.78
N GLN A 85 1.50 21.40 13.70
CA GLN A 85 0.89 20.80 14.88
C GLN A 85 1.98 20.26 15.82
N GLU A 86 1.65 20.15 17.10
CA GLU A 86 2.57 19.60 18.09
C GLU A 86 2.97 18.15 17.74
N PRO A 87 4.29 17.84 17.65
CA PRO A 87 4.77 16.51 17.31
C PRO A 87 4.18 15.37 18.14
N GLY A 88 4.06 15.57 19.45
CA GLY A 88 3.53 14.56 20.36
C GLY A 88 2.11 14.13 20.01
N VAL A 89 1.26 15.10 19.61
CA VAL A 89 -0.12 14.86 19.22
C VAL A 89 -0.22 14.07 17.91
N ILE A 90 0.64 14.38 16.93
CA ILE A 90 0.70 13.63 15.66
C ILE A 90 1.19 12.19 15.90
N ILE A 91 2.26 12.03 16.69
CA ILE A 91 2.82 10.72 17.04
C ILE A 91 1.79 9.88 17.80
N GLU A 92 1.07 10.47 18.75
CA GLU A 92 0.02 9.77 19.50
C GLU A 92 -1.12 9.32 18.59
N LEU A 93 -1.60 10.19 17.68
CA LEU A 93 -2.60 9.79 16.69
C LEU A 93 -2.12 8.59 15.87
N TYR A 94 -0.94 8.67 15.28
CA TYR A 94 -0.36 7.58 14.47
C TYR A 94 -0.20 6.28 15.28
N ASN A 95 0.42 6.34 16.45
CA ASN A 95 0.67 5.17 17.27
C ASN A 95 -0.63 4.56 17.83
N SER A 96 -1.67 5.36 18.08
CA SER A 96 -2.99 4.88 18.50
C SER A 96 -3.71 4.08 17.40
N VAL A 97 -3.58 4.50 16.14
CA VAL A 97 -4.12 3.75 15.00
C VAL A 97 -3.43 2.39 14.91
N LEU A 98 -2.09 2.35 15.02
CA LEU A 98 -1.36 1.08 15.04
C LEU A 98 -1.74 0.20 16.24
N GLN A 99 -1.94 0.80 17.41
CA GLN A 99 -2.41 0.05 18.59
C GLN A 99 -3.77 -0.60 18.32
N PHE A 100 -4.71 0.18 17.81
CA PHE A 100 -6.03 -0.31 17.41
C PHE A 100 -5.96 -1.42 16.35
N LEU A 101 -5.20 -1.21 15.27
CA LEU A 101 -5.01 -2.23 14.23
C LEU A 101 -4.38 -3.51 14.79
N SER A 102 -3.49 -3.39 15.79
CA SER A 102 -2.89 -4.54 16.45
C SER A 102 -3.92 -5.33 17.26
N ASP A 103 -4.86 -4.64 17.93
CA ASP A 103 -5.90 -5.27 18.74
C ASP A 103 -6.96 -5.93 17.84
N VAL A 104 -7.26 -5.35 16.67
CA VAL A 104 -8.14 -5.95 15.67
C VAL A 104 -7.50 -7.20 15.04
N ALA A 105 -6.23 -7.13 14.64
CA ALA A 105 -5.50 -8.25 14.02
C ALA A 105 -5.21 -9.40 14.99
N SER A 106 -5.20 -9.13 16.30
CA SER A 106 -4.96 -10.12 17.36
C SER A 106 -6.19 -10.39 18.22
N SER A 107 -7.39 -10.18 17.66
CA SER A 107 -8.66 -10.36 18.37
C SER A 107 -8.83 -11.81 18.85
N GLU A 108 -9.16 -11.98 20.13
CA GLU A 108 -9.41 -13.30 20.73
C GLU A 108 -10.58 -14.04 20.06
N HIS A 109 -11.53 -13.31 19.47
CA HIS A 109 -12.64 -13.87 18.70
C HIS A 109 -12.19 -14.71 17.49
N LEU A 110 -10.96 -14.50 16.99
CA LEU A 110 -10.41 -15.32 15.91
C LEU A 110 -10.09 -16.74 16.39
N CYS A 111 -9.74 -16.92 17.66
CA CYS A 111 -9.46 -18.23 18.25
C CYS A 111 -10.70 -19.14 18.29
N ASP A 112 -11.90 -18.55 18.35
CA ASP A 112 -13.16 -19.29 18.40
C ASP A 112 -13.54 -19.90 17.03
N LEU A 113 -12.82 -19.54 15.96
CA LEU A 113 -13.11 -20.01 14.61
C LEU A 113 -12.52 -21.39 14.35
N SER A 114 -13.38 -22.34 13.99
CA SER A 114 -12.98 -23.67 13.49
C SER A 114 -12.76 -23.65 11.97
N TRP A 115 -11.96 -22.69 11.50
CA TRP A 115 -11.58 -22.46 10.10
C TRP A 115 -10.06 -22.22 10.08
N PRO A 116 -9.28 -22.70 9.09
CA PRO A 116 -9.64 -23.37 7.84
C PRO A 116 -9.81 -24.89 8.00
N VAL A 117 -10.39 -25.53 6.98
CA VAL A 117 -10.39 -27.00 6.84
C VAL A 117 -8.97 -27.46 6.47
N THR A 118 -8.44 -28.42 7.22
CA THR A 118 -7.03 -28.87 7.15
C THR A 118 -6.59 -29.30 5.75
N GLU A 119 -7.47 -29.97 5.02
CA GLU A 119 -7.22 -30.59 3.73
C GLU A 119 -7.06 -29.58 2.58
N PHE A 120 -7.57 -28.36 2.79
CA PHE A 120 -7.53 -27.28 1.79
C PHE A 120 -6.56 -26.16 2.19
N SER A 121 -5.86 -26.30 3.31
CA SER A 121 -4.95 -25.28 3.83
C SER A 121 -3.57 -25.39 3.20
N GLU A 122 -3.08 -24.29 2.65
CA GLU A 122 -1.73 -24.19 2.07
C GLU A 122 -0.79 -23.43 3.02
N SER A 123 0.52 -23.69 2.90
CA SER A 123 1.54 -22.89 3.59
C SER A 123 1.50 -21.44 3.12
N GLY A 124 1.57 -20.50 4.07
CA GLY A 124 1.44 -19.06 3.86
C GLY A 124 -0.01 -18.56 3.86
N GLY A 125 -0.96 -19.46 3.59
CA GLY A 125 -2.34 -19.11 3.33
C GLY A 125 -2.51 -18.32 2.02
N ASN A 126 -3.74 -18.26 1.54
CA ASN A 126 -4.12 -17.49 0.37
C ASN A 126 -5.30 -16.56 0.71
N LYS A 127 -5.76 -15.78 -0.26
CA LYS A 127 -6.85 -14.80 -0.04
C LYS A 127 -8.14 -15.44 0.51
N TRP A 128 -8.35 -16.72 0.26
CA TRP A 128 -9.59 -17.44 0.56
C TRP A 128 -9.45 -18.36 1.78
N LEU A 129 -8.27 -18.95 1.95
CA LEU A 129 -7.98 -19.97 2.95
C LEU A 129 -6.70 -19.59 3.71
N PRO A 130 -6.81 -19.30 5.01
CA PRO A 130 -5.63 -19.11 5.85
C PRO A 130 -4.78 -20.37 5.98
N HIS A 131 -3.55 -20.20 6.49
CA HIS A 131 -2.73 -21.32 6.93
C HIS A 131 -3.28 -21.91 8.24
N LEU A 132 -2.93 -23.16 8.57
CA LEU A 132 -3.54 -23.89 9.68
C LEU A 132 -3.41 -23.23 11.07
N GLN A 133 -2.35 -22.45 11.29
CA GLN A 133 -2.02 -21.85 12.59
C GLN A 133 -2.42 -20.37 12.71
N TRP A 134 -3.17 -19.83 11.74
CA TRP A 134 -3.43 -18.40 11.64
C TRP A 134 -4.20 -17.81 12.84
N ASN A 135 -5.03 -18.61 13.48
CA ASN A 135 -5.82 -18.23 14.65
C ASN A 135 -5.23 -18.76 15.96
N MET A 136 -4.02 -19.33 15.93
CA MET A 136 -3.36 -19.77 17.15
C MET A 136 -2.90 -18.57 17.98
N PRO A 137 -3.02 -18.60 19.31
CA PRO A 137 -2.63 -17.48 20.17
C PRO A 137 -1.20 -16.98 19.95
N ASP A 138 -0.26 -17.88 19.65
CA ASP A 138 1.14 -17.53 19.38
C ASP A 138 1.28 -16.71 18.09
N HIS A 139 0.52 -17.06 17.04
CA HIS A 139 0.51 -16.32 15.79
C HIS A 139 -0.15 -14.95 15.96
N LEU A 140 -1.28 -14.88 16.66
CA LEU A 140 -1.95 -13.61 16.97
C LEU A 140 -1.07 -12.68 17.83
N ALA A 141 -0.35 -13.23 18.82
CA ALA A 141 0.60 -12.47 19.62
C ALA A 141 1.80 -11.98 18.79
N TRP A 142 2.23 -12.77 17.80
CA TRP A 142 3.24 -12.35 16.84
C TRP A 142 2.72 -11.21 15.95
N LEU A 143 1.51 -11.34 15.39
CA LEU A 143 0.86 -10.31 14.57
C LEU A 143 0.72 -9.00 15.34
N LYS A 144 0.28 -9.07 16.60
CA LYS A 144 0.21 -7.90 17.49
C LYS A 144 1.54 -7.17 17.55
N LYS A 145 2.62 -7.89 17.80
CA LYS A 145 3.97 -7.32 17.88
C LYS A 145 4.48 -6.82 16.53
N ALA A 146 4.13 -7.50 15.43
CA ALA A 146 4.49 -7.09 14.09
C ALA A 146 3.82 -5.75 13.74
N VAL A 147 2.51 -5.60 13.97
CA VAL A 147 1.79 -4.34 13.79
C VAL A 147 2.36 -3.22 14.67
N LEU A 148 2.59 -3.50 15.96
CA LEU A 148 3.15 -2.49 16.88
C LEU A 148 4.58 -2.07 16.53
N SER A 149 5.35 -2.90 15.83
CA SER A 149 6.71 -2.54 15.41
C SER A 149 6.78 -1.42 14.35
N PHE A 150 5.65 -1.07 13.73
CA PHE A 150 5.50 0.12 12.87
C PHE A 150 5.39 1.43 13.65
N GLN A 151 5.24 1.37 14.99
CA GLN A 151 5.19 2.58 15.81
C GLN A 151 6.50 3.36 15.72
N ILE A 152 6.37 4.68 15.84
CA ILE A 152 7.52 5.60 15.92
C ILE A 152 7.69 6.05 17.38
N PRO A 153 8.94 6.28 17.83
CA PRO A 153 9.19 6.70 19.20
C PRO A 153 8.56 8.08 19.48
N TYR A 154 8.21 8.36 20.74
CA TYR A 154 7.82 9.70 21.14
C TYR A 154 9.00 10.66 21.04
N LEU A 155 8.74 11.89 20.64
CA LEU A 155 9.74 12.94 20.50
C LEU A 155 9.66 13.90 21.70
N ASP A 156 10.78 14.04 22.40
CA ASP A 156 10.95 15.09 23.40
C ASP A 156 11.13 16.45 22.71
N LEU A 157 10.24 17.40 23.00
CA LEU A 157 10.29 18.72 22.38
C LEU A 157 11.46 19.56 22.91
N PRO A 158 12.15 20.31 22.04
CA PRO A 158 13.22 21.19 22.47
C PRO A 158 12.64 22.36 23.29
N PRO A 159 13.37 22.86 24.31
CA PRO A 159 12.94 24.04 25.08
C PRO A 159 12.69 25.26 24.19
N LEU A 160 11.72 26.09 24.57
CA LEU A 160 11.42 27.34 23.87
C LEU A 160 12.67 28.24 23.86
N GLY A 161 13.14 28.59 22.66
CA GLY A 161 14.37 29.39 22.46
C GLY A 161 15.67 28.59 22.40
N ALA A 162 15.62 27.27 22.31
CA ALA A 162 16.80 26.45 22.05
C ALA A 162 17.51 26.87 20.75
N PRO A 163 18.85 26.89 20.71
CA PRO A 163 19.60 27.27 19.52
C PRO A 163 19.37 26.27 18.38
N TRP A 164 19.30 26.78 17.15
CA TRP A 164 18.97 25.98 15.96
C TRP A 164 19.84 24.73 15.76
N ARG A 165 21.16 24.84 15.94
CA ARG A 165 22.09 23.73 15.69
C ARG A 165 21.83 22.51 16.58
N PRO A 166 21.73 22.65 17.93
CA PRO A 166 21.30 21.55 18.79
C PRO A 166 19.93 20.97 18.44
N VAL A 167 18.96 21.81 18.04
CA VAL A 167 17.64 21.32 17.62
C VAL A 167 17.73 20.46 16.37
N CYS A 168 18.48 20.89 15.34
CA CYS A 168 18.73 20.06 14.17
C CYS A 168 19.38 18.72 14.54
N HIS A 169 20.37 18.74 15.43
CA HIS A 169 21.05 17.52 15.88
C HIS A 169 20.07 16.55 16.56
N MET A 170 19.19 17.05 17.43
CA MET A 170 18.14 16.26 18.07
C MET A 170 17.17 15.66 17.03
N ILE A 171 16.75 16.43 16.02
CA ILE A 171 15.87 15.93 14.95
C ILE A 171 16.58 14.84 14.12
N PHE A 172 17.86 15.03 13.79
CA PHE A 172 18.64 14.01 13.09
C PHE A 172 18.85 12.75 13.93
N GLN A 173 19.09 12.89 15.23
CA GLN A 173 19.15 11.76 16.16
C GLN A 173 17.81 11.01 16.18
N TYR A 174 16.69 11.72 16.29
CA TYR A 174 15.36 11.12 16.22
C TYR A 174 15.12 10.37 14.91
N ALA A 175 15.38 10.99 13.76
CA ALA A 175 15.25 10.34 12.45
C ALA A 175 16.14 9.08 12.32
N SER A 176 17.33 9.08 12.94
CA SER A 176 18.20 7.89 12.96
C SER A 176 17.64 6.71 13.76
N GLN A 177 16.79 6.96 14.77
CA GLN A 177 16.16 5.91 15.56
C GLN A 177 15.03 5.19 14.79
N ILE A 178 14.49 5.83 13.75
CA ILE A 178 13.37 5.30 12.97
C ILE A 178 13.84 4.31 11.89
N ALA A 179 15.02 4.54 11.32
CA ALA A 179 15.62 3.67 10.32
C ALA A 179 15.90 2.28 10.90
N SER A 180 15.39 1.24 10.25
CA SER A 180 15.62 -0.16 10.63
C SER A 180 17.00 -0.66 10.19
N SER A 181 17.69 0.07 9.32
CA SER A 181 19.00 -0.31 8.79
C SER A 181 19.95 0.89 8.58
N SER A 182 21.25 0.62 8.61
CA SER A 182 22.28 1.61 8.29
C SER A 182 22.26 2.06 6.82
N HIS A 183 21.64 1.28 5.92
CA HIS A 183 21.61 1.58 4.48
C HIS A 183 20.48 2.55 4.11
N THR A 184 19.38 2.51 4.86
CA THR A 184 18.20 3.36 4.68
C THR A 184 18.30 4.67 5.48
N GLN A 185 19.13 4.69 6.55
CA GLN A 185 19.39 5.88 7.35
C GLN A 185 19.83 7.12 6.54
N PRO A 186 20.74 7.05 5.55
CA PRO A 186 21.11 8.24 4.77
C PRO A 186 19.96 8.86 3.99
N LEU A 187 18.95 8.05 3.60
CA LEU A 187 17.80 8.54 2.84
C LEU A 187 16.91 9.45 3.69
N ILE A 188 16.53 9.00 4.89
CA ILE A 188 15.73 9.82 5.82
C ILE A 188 16.51 11.05 6.29
N GLN A 189 17.82 10.92 6.53
CA GLN A 189 18.68 12.04 6.93
C GLN A 189 18.71 13.13 5.86
N SER A 190 18.89 12.76 4.58
CA SER A 190 18.88 13.68 3.44
C SER A 190 17.54 14.42 3.29
N GLN A 191 16.42 13.69 3.43
CA GLN A 191 15.08 14.29 3.33
C GLN A 191 14.83 15.29 4.48
N VAL A 192 15.18 14.92 5.71
CA VAL A 192 15.07 15.79 6.88
C VAL A 192 16.00 17.01 6.76
N GLU A 193 17.25 16.82 6.30
CA GLU A 193 18.20 17.91 6.07
C GLU A 193 17.68 18.93 5.06
N ASN A 194 17.04 18.45 3.99
CA ASN A 194 16.42 19.31 2.99
C ASN A 194 15.28 20.15 3.59
N LEU A 195 14.41 19.56 4.42
CA LEU A 195 13.34 20.27 5.12
C LEU A 195 13.88 21.34 6.07
N LEU A 196 14.88 20.99 6.89
CA LEU A 196 15.52 21.92 7.82
C LEU A 196 16.26 23.03 7.08
N SER A 197 16.94 22.73 5.98
CA SER A 197 17.61 23.72 5.14
C SER A 197 16.61 24.70 4.53
N LYS A 198 15.47 24.21 4.03
CA LYS A 198 14.39 25.06 3.51
C LYS A 198 13.80 25.96 4.61
N ALA A 199 13.58 25.43 5.81
CA ALA A 199 13.11 26.21 6.95
C ALA A 199 14.11 27.33 7.31
N TYR A 200 15.40 26.98 7.38
CA TYR A 200 16.46 27.93 7.67
C TYR A 200 16.57 29.05 6.61
N GLN A 201 16.49 28.72 5.31
CA GLN A 201 16.51 29.72 4.24
C GLN A 201 15.28 30.64 4.28
N LYS A 202 14.09 30.09 4.56
CA LYS A 202 12.87 30.89 4.74
C LYS A 202 12.99 31.86 5.92
N TRP A 203 13.57 31.42 7.02
CA TRP A 203 13.86 32.30 8.16
C TRP A 203 14.89 33.38 7.80
N LYS A 204 16.01 33.00 7.17
CA LYS A 204 17.08 33.92 6.80
C LYS A 204 16.61 35.04 5.86
N THR A 205 15.74 34.71 4.90
CA THR A 205 15.16 35.70 3.96
C THR A 205 14.21 36.68 4.65
N ARG A 206 13.52 36.27 5.73
CA ARG A 206 12.65 37.14 6.53
C ARG A 206 13.42 38.05 7.50
N THR A 207 14.54 37.56 8.05
CA THR A 207 15.24 38.20 9.18
C THR A 207 16.44 39.07 8.78
N SER A 208 16.63 39.37 7.48
CA SER A 208 17.81 40.05 6.90
C SER A 208 18.11 41.49 7.37
N GLY A 209 17.61 41.92 8.55
CA GLY A 209 17.89 43.21 9.18
C GLY A 209 18.13 43.23 10.69
N ASN A 210 17.98 42.12 11.44
CA ASN A 210 18.18 42.12 12.91
C ASN A 210 19.13 40.99 13.36
N SER A 211 20.21 41.38 14.04
CA SER A 211 21.40 40.58 14.36
C SER A 211 21.24 39.67 15.59
N ASN A 212 20.19 38.86 15.66
CA ASN A 212 20.12 37.78 16.65
C ASN A 212 20.33 36.42 15.96
N ASP A 213 21.54 35.89 16.16
CA ASP A 213 22.15 34.74 15.47
C ASP A 213 21.61 33.37 15.96
N ASN A 214 20.39 33.33 16.51
CA ASN A 214 19.86 32.14 17.19
C ASN A 214 19.11 31.16 16.26
N GLY A 215 18.91 31.53 15.00
CA GLY A 215 18.22 30.71 13.99
C GLY A 215 16.69 30.69 14.14
N PRO A 216 16.00 29.83 13.37
CA PRO A 216 14.55 29.63 13.44
C PRO A 216 14.06 29.22 14.84
N SER A 217 12.87 29.66 15.20
CA SER A 217 12.19 29.23 16.43
C SER A 217 11.61 27.82 16.32
N VAL A 218 11.25 27.21 17.47
CA VAL A 218 10.68 25.85 17.53
C VAL A 218 9.35 25.75 16.76
N ASP A 219 8.56 26.84 16.75
CA ASP A 219 7.26 26.91 16.06
C ASP A 219 7.41 27.05 14.53
N GLU A 220 8.60 27.44 14.05
CA GLU A 220 8.90 27.56 12.62
C GLU A 220 9.44 26.26 12.01
N ILE A 221 9.66 25.23 12.83
CA ILE A 221 10.09 23.91 12.38
C ILE A 221 8.91 23.23 11.68
N PRO A 222 9.10 22.66 10.47
CA PRO A 222 8.05 21.98 9.74
C PRO A 222 7.80 20.57 10.31
N TRP A 223 7.28 20.50 11.53
CA TRP A 223 7.07 19.25 12.26
C TRP A 223 6.17 18.28 11.51
N ASP A 224 5.11 18.77 10.88
CA ASP A 224 4.18 17.94 10.11
C ASP A 224 4.92 17.22 8.96
N ASP A 225 5.75 17.96 8.22
CA ASP A 225 6.51 17.42 7.08
C ASP A 225 7.60 16.43 7.55
N ILE A 226 8.28 16.74 8.66
CA ILE A 226 9.32 15.87 9.23
C ILE A 226 8.69 14.55 9.68
N LEU A 227 7.58 14.59 10.41
CA LEU A 227 6.91 13.39 10.90
C LEU A 227 6.28 12.59 9.76
N ALA A 228 5.71 13.24 8.75
CA ALA A 228 5.21 12.55 7.55
C ALA A 228 6.33 11.77 6.84
N VAL A 229 7.52 12.37 6.68
CA VAL A 229 8.71 11.69 6.12
C VAL A 229 9.13 10.52 7.01
N CYS A 230 9.11 10.70 8.33
CA CYS A 230 9.46 9.65 9.28
C CYS A 230 8.50 8.45 9.21
N ILE A 231 7.19 8.71 9.11
CA ILE A 231 6.16 7.68 8.99
C ILE A 231 6.28 6.94 7.66
N ASP A 232 6.38 7.65 6.54
CA ASP A 232 6.55 7.04 5.21
C ASP A 232 7.82 6.17 5.15
N HIS A 233 8.92 6.64 5.74
CA HIS A 233 10.14 5.84 5.84
C HIS A 233 9.93 4.57 6.67
N LYS A 234 9.24 4.69 7.80
CA LYS A 234 8.98 3.56 8.71
C LYS A 234 8.13 2.47 8.05
N LEU A 235 7.17 2.86 7.21
CA LEU A 235 6.34 1.92 6.45
C LEU A 235 7.15 1.16 5.39
N ARG A 236 8.09 1.84 4.73
CA ARG A 236 8.92 1.25 3.65
C ARG A 236 10.09 0.40 4.15
N ASP A 237 10.75 0.80 5.23
CA ASP A 237 11.93 0.11 5.79
C ASP A 237 11.53 -0.80 6.96
N TRP A 238 10.31 -1.33 6.95
CA TRP A 238 9.86 -2.22 8.01
C TRP A 238 10.67 -3.52 8.02
N LYS A 239 10.99 -4.00 9.22
CA LYS A 239 11.62 -5.29 9.44
C LYS A 239 10.79 -6.11 10.43
N PRO A 240 10.59 -7.41 10.16
CA PRO A 240 9.83 -8.26 11.05
C PRO A 240 10.46 -8.32 12.44
N PRO A 241 9.63 -8.43 13.49
CA PRO A 241 10.11 -8.56 14.86
C PRO A 241 11.00 -9.81 15.00
N LYS A 242 11.93 -9.79 15.96
CA LYS A 242 12.90 -10.88 16.22
C LYS A 242 12.26 -12.22 16.60
N LEU A 243 10.95 -12.25 16.84
CA LEU A 243 10.21 -13.47 17.15
C LEU A 243 10.03 -14.28 15.86
N SER A 244 10.31 -15.58 15.95
CA SER A 244 10.09 -16.51 14.85
C SER A 244 8.61 -16.53 14.47
N VAL A 245 8.32 -16.13 13.24
CA VAL A 245 7.02 -16.40 12.63
C VAL A 245 6.89 -17.91 12.45
N ALA A 246 5.68 -18.46 12.57
CA ALA A 246 5.43 -19.81 12.10
C ALA A 246 5.85 -19.89 10.61
N PRO A 247 6.70 -20.83 10.21
CA PRO A 247 7.14 -20.94 8.82
C PRO A 247 5.95 -21.14 7.87
N GLU A 248 4.87 -21.74 8.35
CA GLU A 248 3.62 -21.93 7.63
C GLU A 248 2.81 -20.65 7.46
N ALA A 249 3.18 -19.54 8.10
CA ALA A 249 2.48 -18.25 7.95
C ALA A 249 3.09 -17.35 6.86
N VAL A 250 4.26 -17.72 6.35
CA VAL A 250 4.96 -16.97 5.30
C VAL A 250 4.63 -17.61 3.95
N SER A 251 4.08 -16.82 3.05
CA SER A 251 3.79 -17.22 1.67
C SER A 251 5.07 -17.40 0.86
N GLU A 252 4.99 -18.06 -0.30
CA GLU A 252 6.16 -18.31 -1.17
C GLU A 252 6.87 -17.02 -1.62
N ASP A 253 6.12 -15.92 -1.69
CA ASP A 253 6.60 -14.56 -2.00
C ASP A 253 7.18 -13.82 -0.78
N GLY A 254 7.26 -14.47 0.39
CA GLY A 254 7.76 -13.88 1.63
C GLY A 254 6.75 -12.98 2.35
N GLN A 255 5.50 -12.91 1.87
CA GLN A 255 4.46 -12.08 2.48
C GLN A 255 3.73 -12.82 3.60
N ILE A 256 3.18 -12.05 4.53
CA ILE A 256 2.36 -12.56 5.64
C ILE A 256 0.96 -11.98 5.47
N ARG A 257 -0.05 -12.83 5.58
CA ARG A 257 -1.46 -12.43 5.49
C ARG A 257 -2.06 -12.23 6.86
N VAL A 258 -2.90 -11.20 6.96
CA VAL A 258 -3.67 -10.85 8.15
C VAL A 258 -5.15 -11.06 7.85
N TYR A 259 -5.81 -11.76 8.77
CA TYR A 259 -7.24 -12.04 8.69
C TYR A 259 -7.94 -11.34 9.84
N PHE A 260 -9.01 -10.61 9.54
CA PHE A 260 -9.70 -9.78 10.54
C PHE A 260 -11.18 -9.58 10.18
N PHE A 261 -11.98 -9.24 11.17
CA PHE A 261 -13.39 -8.89 10.97
C PHE A 261 -13.52 -7.44 10.52
N LYS A 262 -14.19 -7.22 9.39
CA LYS A 262 -14.40 -5.88 8.83
C LYS A 262 -15.15 -4.95 9.78
N GLU A 263 -16.04 -5.50 10.59
CA GLU A 263 -16.84 -4.74 11.55
C GLU A 263 -15.98 -4.15 12.67
N HIS A 264 -14.92 -4.86 13.09
CA HIS A 264 -14.05 -4.41 14.16
C HIS A 264 -13.28 -3.15 13.78
N LEU A 265 -13.00 -2.93 12.48
CA LEU A 265 -12.36 -1.71 11.99
C LEU A 265 -13.19 -0.44 12.24
N LYS A 266 -14.52 -0.55 12.41
CA LYS A 266 -15.39 0.62 12.63
C LYS A 266 -15.31 1.17 14.06
N ASN A 267 -14.68 0.43 14.98
CA ASN A 267 -14.67 0.74 16.41
C ASN A 267 -13.44 1.56 16.83
N PHE A 268 -12.76 2.23 15.89
CA PHE A 268 -11.62 3.08 16.22
C PHE A 268 -12.06 4.28 17.07
N THR A 269 -11.33 4.53 18.16
CA THR A 269 -11.55 5.67 19.04
C THR A 269 -10.38 6.63 18.94
N LEU A 270 -10.69 7.92 18.82
CA LEU A 270 -9.67 8.95 18.66
C LEU A 270 -8.98 9.24 19.99
N PRO A 271 -7.67 9.50 19.99
CA PRO A 271 -6.98 10.00 21.17
C PRO A 271 -7.51 11.36 21.58
N TYR A 272 -7.72 11.53 22.89
CA TYR A 272 -8.20 12.77 23.47
C TYR A 272 -7.29 13.98 23.15
N SER A 273 -5.97 13.77 23.12
CA SER A 273 -5.00 14.83 22.78
C SER A 273 -5.20 15.36 21.36
N TRP A 274 -5.55 14.50 20.41
CA TRP A 274 -5.85 14.87 19.03
C TRP A 274 -7.14 15.68 18.96
N GLU A 275 -8.19 15.25 19.66
CA GLU A 275 -9.46 15.99 19.73
C GLU A 275 -9.24 17.39 20.32
N GLN A 276 -8.47 17.50 21.41
CA GLN A 276 -8.11 18.78 22.00
C GLN A 276 -7.29 19.66 21.05
N ALA A 277 -6.30 19.10 20.36
CA ALA A 277 -5.50 19.85 19.40
C ALA A 277 -6.32 20.34 18.21
N ARG A 278 -7.30 19.56 17.76
CA ARG A 278 -8.25 19.97 16.72
C ARG A 278 -9.17 21.09 17.16
N LEU A 279 -9.69 21.03 18.39
CA LEU A 279 -10.45 22.14 18.97
C LEU A 279 -9.60 23.41 19.07
N ARG A 280 -8.35 23.30 19.53
CA ARG A 280 -7.39 24.42 19.54
C ARG A 280 -7.16 25.01 18.15
N THR A 281 -6.94 24.17 17.14
CA THR A 281 -6.82 24.62 15.74
C THR A 281 -8.07 25.41 15.31
N GLN A 282 -9.27 24.93 15.62
CA GLN A 282 -10.52 25.62 15.26
C GLN A 282 -10.67 26.97 15.98
N GLU A 283 -10.32 27.02 17.27
CA GLU A 283 -10.32 28.26 18.06
C GLU A 283 -9.31 29.28 17.51
N GLU A 284 -8.08 28.85 17.18
CA GLU A 284 -7.03 29.69 16.58
C GLU A 284 -7.47 30.25 15.22
N ILE A 285 -8.14 29.45 14.39
CA ILE A 285 -8.69 29.89 13.11
C ILE A 285 -9.81 30.93 13.31
N GLN A 286 -10.73 30.69 14.25
CA GLN A 286 -11.85 31.58 14.55
C GLN A 286 -11.42 32.91 15.15
N GLN A 287 -10.38 32.90 15.99
CA GLN A 287 -9.83 34.11 16.60
C GLN A 287 -9.06 34.99 15.59
N GLY A 288 -8.75 34.47 14.40
CA GLY A 288 -8.13 35.21 13.30
C GLY A 288 -6.71 35.73 13.61
N PRO A 289 -5.99 36.25 12.62
CA PRO A 289 -4.64 36.77 12.80
C PRO A 289 -4.69 38.19 13.42
N GLU A 290 -5.25 38.33 14.62
CA GLU A 290 -5.38 39.63 15.31
C GLU A 290 -4.16 39.98 16.19
N ARG A 291 -3.13 39.11 16.25
CA ARG A 291 -1.91 39.32 17.07
C ARG A 291 -0.60 39.57 16.31
N SER A 292 -0.60 39.80 15.00
CA SER A 292 0.61 40.29 14.31
C SER A 292 0.30 41.13 13.07
N ARG A 293 -0.18 42.36 13.29
CA ARG A 293 -0.09 43.44 12.29
C ARG A 293 1.06 44.36 12.67
N VAL A 294 2.28 43.97 12.31
CA VAL A 294 3.26 44.97 11.86
C VAL A 294 3.09 45.05 10.35
N LYS A 295 2.51 46.17 9.90
CA LYS A 295 2.34 46.50 8.49
C LYS A 295 3.70 46.49 7.78
N PRO A 296 3.80 45.98 6.55
CA PRO A 296 4.65 46.58 5.54
C PRO A 296 3.77 47.46 4.64
N LEU A 297 4.01 48.77 4.72
CA LEU A 297 3.52 49.73 3.74
C LEU A 297 4.31 49.54 2.45
N THR A 298 3.63 49.16 1.35
CA THR A 298 3.93 49.39 -0.09
C THR A 298 5.36 49.07 -0.59
N SER A 299 5.59 48.32 -1.66
CA SER A 299 5.00 48.41 -2.99
C SER A 299 5.58 47.30 -3.86
N LEU A 300 4.76 46.56 -4.60
CA LEU A 300 5.26 45.91 -5.81
C LEU A 300 4.19 45.90 -6.90
N LYS A 301 4.68 46.20 -8.10
CA LYS A 301 3.95 46.60 -9.28
C LYS A 301 3.02 45.48 -9.76
N LYS A 302 1.75 45.85 -9.87
CA LYS A 302 0.78 45.50 -10.92
C LYS A 302 1.34 44.58 -12.03
N LEU A 303 1.03 43.29 -11.93
CA LEU A 303 0.94 42.38 -13.08
C LEU A 303 -0.47 41.77 -13.05
N SER A 304 -1.26 42.28 -14.01
CA SER A 304 -2.39 41.67 -14.70
C SER A 304 -3.23 40.64 -13.94
N ARG A 305 -4.37 41.12 -13.42
CA ARG A 305 -5.56 40.31 -13.15
C ARG A 305 -6.04 39.69 -14.47
N VAL A 306 -5.98 38.37 -14.58
CA VAL A 306 -6.92 37.63 -15.44
C VAL A 306 -8.12 37.27 -14.58
N SER A 307 -9.17 38.06 -14.78
CA SER A 307 -10.51 37.81 -14.28
C SER A 307 -11.14 36.75 -15.18
N MET A 308 -11.32 35.53 -14.71
CA MET A 308 -12.18 34.55 -15.37
C MET A 308 -13.63 34.99 -15.16
N MET A 309 -14.17 35.66 -16.17
CA MET A 309 -15.59 35.96 -16.29
C MET A 309 -16.36 34.63 -16.43
N SER A 310 -17.40 34.48 -15.61
CA SER A 310 -18.53 33.61 -15.88
C SER A 310 -19.04 33.87 -17.30
N VAL A 311 -19.17 32.81 -18.09
CA VAL A 311 -20.02 32.82 -19.29
C VAL A 311 -21.26 32.01 -18.97
N GLU A 312 -22.35 32.74 -18.79
CA GLU A 312 -23.71 32.26 -18.70
C GLU A 312 -24.38 32.60 -20.04
N HIS A 313 -24.80 31.60 -20.84
CA HIS A 313 -25.75 31.71 -21.96
C HIS A 313 -26.34 30.30 -22.19
N GLY A 314 -27.65 30.04 -22.22
CA GLY A 314 -28.82 30.89 -22.03
C GLY A 314 -30.06 29.99 -21.90
N SER A 315 -30.99 30.41 -21.05
CA SER A 315 -32.32 29.82 -20.90
C SER A 315 -33.26 30.34 -21.99
N GLY A 316 -34.09 29.45 -22.56
CA GLY A 316 -35.20 29.77 -23.45
C GLY A 316 -36.37 28.83 -23.15
N MET A 317 -37.38 29.37 -22.48
CA MET A 317 -38.58 28.68 -21.99
C MET A 317 -39.71 28.76 -23.03
N SER A 318 -40.43 27.68 -23.34
CA SER A 318 -41.87 27.72 -23.63
C SER A 318 -42.55 26.34 -23.71
N MET A 319 -43.70 26.29 -23.03
CA MET A 319 -44.76 25.30 -22.81
C MET A 319 -45.09 24.22 -23.88
N LEU A 320 -45.54 23.02 -23.44
CA LEU A 320 -46.98 22.65 -23.32
C LEU A 320 -47.17 21.14 -22.98
N SER A 321 -48.13 20.88 -22.06
CA SER A 321 -48.98 19.68 -21.88
C SER A 321 -48.29 18.30 -21.67
N GLY A 322 -48.44 17.58 -20.55
CA GLY A 322 -49.68 17.21 -19.87
C GLY A 322 -50.31 15.97 -20.52
N ARG A 323 -50.13 14.77 -19.94
CA ARG A 323 -51.13 13.68 -19.81
C ARG A 323 -50.60 12.45 -19.06
N GLU A 324 -51.37 12.01 -18.07
CA GLU A 324 -51.29 10.73 -17.37
C GLU A 324 -51.46 9.52 -18.31
N LYS A 325 -50.79 8.40 -18.00
CA LYS A 325 -51.45 7.08 -18.04
C LYS A 325 -50.65 6.00 -17.31
N ASN A 326 -51.28 5.45 -16.27
CA ASN A 326 -51.06 4.09 -15.79
C ASN A 326 -51.28 3.07 -16.92
N ILE A 327 -50.59 1.92 -16.87
CA ILE A 327 -51.13 0.54 -16.76
C ILE A 327 -50.01 -0.51 -16.97
N SER A 328 -50.18 -1.58 -16.20
CA SER A 328 -49.49 -2.88 -16.01
C SER A 328 -49.22 -3.79 -17.21
N SER A 329 -48.46 -4.87 -16.95
CA SER A 329 -48.71 -6.30 -17.29
C SER A 329 -47.42 -6.97 -17.80
N VAL A 330 -46.79 -7.93 -17.09
CA VAL A 330 -47.08 -9.39 -17.08
C VAL A 330 -47.07 -10.02 -18.48
N ASP A 331 -46.23 -11.06 -18.59
CA ASP A 331 -45.96 -12.01 -19.67
C ASP A 331 -45.09 -11.55 -20.85
N GLU A 332 -43.90 -12.15 -20.98
CA GLU A 332 -43.69 -13.26 -21.93
C GLU A 332 -42.25 -13.80 -21.83
N PHE A 333 -42.11 -14.92 -21.12
CA PHE A 333 -41.05 -15.89 -21.35
C PHE A 333 -41.31 -16.57 -22.70
N THR A 334 -40.73 -16.07 -23.78
CA THR A 334 -40.45 -16.88 -24.98
C THR A 334 -39.40 -16.19 -25.86
N ASN A 335 -38.47 -16.99 -26.39
CA ASN A 335 -37.43 -16.65 -27.39
C ASN A 335 -35.98 -16.50 -26.88
N THR A 336 -35.52 -17.44 -26.04
CA THR A 336 -34.09 -17.73 -25.83
C THR A 336 -33.53 -18.64 -26.95
N ALA A 337 -33.69 -18.22 -28.21
CA ALA A 337 -33.10 -18.93 -29.36
C ALA A 337 -32.44 -18.01 -30.40
N SER A 338 -32.55 -16.68 -30.30
CA SER A 338 -31.96 -15.74 -31.28
C SER A 338 -30.82 -14.87 -30.74
N THR A 339 -30.44 -15.02 -29.47
CA THR A 339 -29.38 -14.21 -28.84
C THR A 339 -27.98 -14.76 -29.06
N GLN A 340 -27.82 -16.04 -29.40
CA GLN A 340 -26.52 -16.67 -29.59
C GLN A 340 -25.92 -16.41 -30.99
N GLU A 341 -26.75 -16.20 -32.01
CA GLU A 341 -26.30 -16.03 -33.40
C GLU A 341 -25.81 -14.60 -33.73
N LEU A 342 -26.14 -13.60 -32.91
CA LEU A 342 -25.73 -12.19 -33.09
C LEU A 342 -24.58 -11.74 -32.18
N LEU A 343 -24.08 -12.63 -31.30
CA LEU A 343 -22.96 -12.35 -30.40
C LEU A 343 -21.65 -12.01 -31.15
N PRO A 344 -21.26 -12.73 -32.23
CA PRO A 344 -20.01 -12.43 -32.93
C PRO A 344 -20.02 -11.05 -33.58
N GLU A 345 -21.12 -10.66 -34.20
CA GLU A 345 -21.26 -9.36 -34.87
C GLU A 345 -21.28 -8.20 -33.87
N ARG A 346 -21.92 -8.40 -32.71
CA ARG A 346 -21.95 -7.40 -31.63
C ARG A 346 -20.59 -7.21 -30.98
N LEU A 347 -19.87 -8.30 -30.74
CA LEU A 347 -18.50 -8.24 -30.22
C LEU A 347 -17.56 -7.57 -31.23
N LEU A 348 -17.70 -7.85 -32.52
CA LEU A 348 -16.89 -7.24 -33.57
C LEU A 348 -17.16 -5.73 -33.70
N ALA A 349 -18.43 -5.31 -33.61
CA ALA A 349 -18.80 -3.90 -33.58
C ALA A 349 -18.23 -3.18 -32.34
N GLN A 350 -18.27 -3.83 -31.17
CA GLN A 350 -17.73 -3.27 -29.93
C GLN A 350 -16.20 -3.17 -29.96
N LEU A 351 -15.51 -4.17 -30.50
CA LEU A 351 -14.06 -4.16 -30.68
C LEU A 351 -13.62 -3.08 -31.70
N GLN A 352 -14.40 -2.86 -32.76
CA GLN A 352 -14.15 -1.75 -33.69
C GLN A 352 -14.35 -0.37 -33.05
N LEU A 353 -15.36 -0.21 -32.20
CA LEU A 353 -15.58 1.01 -31.44
C LEU A 353 -14.43 1.27 -30.46
N GLU A 354 -14.03 0.26 -29.69
CA GLU A 354 -12.90 0.35 -28.76
C GLU A 354 -11.59 0.65 -29.50
N LYS A 355 -11.37 0.09 -30.69
CA LYS A 355 -10.20 0.39 -31.53
C LYS A 355 -10.19 1.82 -32.07
N MET A 356 -11.35 2.45 -32.27
CA MET A 356 -11.44 3.87 -32.62
C MET A 356 -11.18 4.75 -31.41
N GLU A 357 -11.72 4.39 -30.24
CA GLU A 357 -11.46 5.10 -28.99
C GLU A 357 -9.99 5.01 -28.56
N SER A 358 -9.37 3.83 -28.68
CA SER A 358 -7.95 3.63 -28.43
C SER A 358 -7.08 4.46 -29.36
N ARG A 359 -7.41 4.54 -30.66
CA ARG A 359 -6.68 5.40 -31.60
C ARG A 359 -6.81 6.87 -31.25
N LYS A 360 -8.01 7.31 -30.86
CA LYS A 360 -8.24 8.69 -30.42
C LYS A 360 -7.44 9.01 -29.14
N PHE A 361 -7.35 8.07 -28.21
CA PHE A 361 -6.56 8.21 -27.00
C PHE A 361 -5.05 8.27 -27.32
N GLU A 362 -4.60 7.41 -28.24
CA GLU A 362 -3.23 7.37 -28.71
C GLU A 362 -2.84 8.68 -29.43
N GLU A 363 -3.71 9.23 -30.27
CA GLU A 363 -3.53 10.55 -30.90
C GLU A 363 -3.46 11.68 -29.88
N GLN A 364 -4.31 11.65 -28.84
CA GLN A 364 -4.24 12.62 -27.74
C GLN A 364 -2.93 12.52 -26.95
N LEU A 365 -2.40 11.31 -26.78
CA LEU A 365 -1.15 11.04 -26.08
C LEU A 365 0.04 11.54 -26.90
N HIS A 366 0.04 11.30 -28.21
CA HIS A 366 1.04 11.84 -29.14
C HIS A 366 0.99 13.38 -29.19
N GLN A 367 -0.20 13.98 -29.09
CA GLN A 367 -0.34 15.44 -29.04
C GLN A 367 0.23 16.01 -27.72
N CYS A 368 -0.01 15.36 -26.59
CA CYS A 368 0.59 15.75 -25.31
C CYS A 368 2.12 15.63 -25.32
N LEU A 369 2.66 14.59 -25.96
CA LEU A 369 4.12 14.39 -26.08
C LEU A 369 4.78 15.37 -27.07
N ALA A 370 4.05 15.88 -28.06
CA ALA A 370 4.56 16.86 -29.02
C ALA A 370 4.63 18.29 -28.45
N ASP A 371 3.72 18.64 -27.52
CA ASP A 371 3.67 19.96 -26.87
C ASP A 371 4.78 20.16 -25.80
N ASP A 372 5.56 19.13 -25.45
CA ASP A 372 6.67 19.19 -24.48
C ASP A 372 8.00 19.74 -25.07
N THR A 373 7.94 20.60 -26.10
CA THR A 373 9.13 21.26 -26.68
C THR A 373 9.28 22.74 -26.28
N GLU A 374 8.67 23.17 -25.17
CA GLU A 374 9.04 24.39 -24.44
C GLU A 374 9.45 24.06 -23.00
N PRO A 375 10.44 24.77 -22.41
CA PRO A 375 11.05 24.34 -21.16
C PRO A 375 10.04 24.50 -20.02
N LEU A 376 9.60 23.38 -19.46
CA LEU A 376 8.71 23.33 -18.30
C LEU A 376 9.38 24.05 -17.11
N GLY A 377 8.85 25.23 -16.79
CA GLY A 377 9.10 25.91 -15.52
C GLY A 377 8.32 25.25 -14.39
N ASP A 378 8.99 25.06 -13.26
CA ASP A 378 8.48 24.87 -11.89
C ASP A 378 7.11 24.19 -11.72
N PHE A 379 7.06 22.87 -11.90
CA PHE A 379 6.07 22.00 -11.25
C PHE A 379 6.75 20.81 -10.56
N VAL A 380 7.22 21.03 -9.33
CA VAL A 380 7.44 19.94 -8.36
C VAL A 380 6.17 19.85 -7.52
N GLY A 381 5.28 18.90 -7.81
CA GLY A 381 4.04 18.79 -7.05
C GLY A 381 3.03 17.72 -7.44
N LEU A 382 3.41 16.65 -8.15
CA LEU A 382 2.53 15.49 -8.34
C LEU A 382 3.23 14.22 -7.81
N PRO A 383 2.58 13.42 -6.94
CA PRO A 383 3.07 12.10 -6.63
C PRO A 383 2.84 11.20 -7.85
N LEU A 384 3.93 10.71 -8.44
CA LEU A 384 3.89 9.70 -9.49
C LEU A 384 3.40 8.39 -8.86
N TYR A 385 2.11 8.10 -8.98
CA TYR A 385 1.56 6.79 -8.69
C TYR A 385 1.92 5.87 -9.87
N LEU A 386 2.97 5.07 -9.71
CA LEU A 386 3.30 3.95 -10.59
C LEU A 386 2.92 2.66 -9.84
N PRO A 387 1.86 1.95 -10.25
CA PRO A 387 1.51 0.67 -9.67
C PRO A 387 2.65 -0.34 -9.82
N GLN A 388 2.94 -1.07 -8.75
CA GLN A 388 4.03 -2.06 -8.64
C GLN A 388 3.92 -3.22 -9.65
N ALA A 389 2.79 -3.35 -10.36
CA ALA A 389 2.58 -4.34 -11.41
C ALA A 389 3.56 -4.21 -12.59
N LEU A 390 4.21 -3.06 -12.79
CA LEU A 390 5.21 -2.84 -13.84
C LEU A 390 6.66 -3.02 -13.37
N ILE A 391 6.91 -3.34 -12.09
CA ILE A 391 8.25 -3.48 -11.51
C ILE A 391 8.68 -4.95 -11.34
N PHE A 392 7.76 -5.91 -11.55
CA PHE A 392 8.12 -7.33 -11.55
C PHE A 392 8.83 -7.74 -12.84
N THR A 393 10.16 -7.63 -12.85
CA THR A 393 11.01 -8.48 -13.70
C THR A 393 11.06 -9.89 -13.09
N PRO A 394 10.75 -10.98 -13.81
CA PRO A 394 10.89 -12.32 -13.28
C PRO A 394 12.39 -12.65 -13.11
N ASN A 395 12.77 -13.02 -11.89
CA ASN A 395 14.04 -13.70 -11.65
C ASN A 395 13.99 -15.07 -12.33
N ILE A 396 14.65 -15.18 -13.48
CA ILE A 396 14.90 -16.46 -14.15
C ILE A 396 15.90 -17.23 -13.28
N ASN A 397 15.38 -18.23 -12.57
CA ASN A 397 16.17 -19.23 -11.85
C ASN A 397 17.18 -19.88 -12.81
N ARG A 398 18.47 -19.82 -12.45
CA ARG A 398 19.51 -20.66 -13.06
C ARG A 398 19.21 -22.13 -12.75
N PRO A 399 19.29 -23.05 -13.74
CA PRO A 399 19.14 -24.47 -13.46
C PRO A 399 20.36 -25.00 -12.69
N SER A 400 20.08 -25.55 -11.51
CA SER A 400 21.00 -26.39 -10.74
C SER A 400 21.28 -27.66 -11.53
N VAL A 401 22.53 -27.84 -11.98
CA VAL A 401 23.00 -29.08 -12.58
C VAL A 401 23.37 -30.05 -11.46
N MET A 402 22.55 -31.08 -11.33
CA MET A 402 22.83 -32.30 -10.56
C MET A 402 23.90 -33.14 -11.26
N SER A 403 24.90 -33.63 -10.51
CA SER A 403 25.49 -35.01 -10.56
C SER A 403 26.96 -35.02 -10.06
N PRO A 404 27.53 -36.17 -9.61
CA PRO A 404 27.03 -37.15 -8.66
C PRO A 404 28.06 -37.43 -7.52
N ALA A 405 27.70 -38.36 -6.62
CA ALA A 405 28.39 -38.71 -5.37
C ALA A 405 29.80 -39.34 -5.52
N SER A 406 30.68 -39.06 -4.54
CA SER A 406 31.51 -40.09 -3.88
C SER A 406 32.11 -39.62 -2.54
N SER A 407 32.13 -40.57 -1.62
CA SER A 407 32.54 -40.58 -0.21
C SER A 407 34.06 -40.47 0.03
N ALA A 408 34.48 -39.90 1.16
CA ALA A 408 35.21 -40.60 2.25
C ALA A 408 35.95 -39.64 3.21
N GLN A 409 35.63 -39.79 4.50
CA GLN A 409 36.47 -39.77 5.72
C GLN A 409 37.52 -38.67 6.01
N GLU A 410 37.23 -37.95 7.11
CA GLU A 410 37.97 -37.97 8.40
C GLU A 410 39.42 -37.42 8.47
N ALA A 411 39.61 -36.31 9.19
CA ALA A 411 40.44 -36.21 10.41
C ALA A 411 40.98 -34.79 10.70
N LYS A 412 40.93 -34.45 11.98
CA LYS A 412 41.57 -33.36 12.75
C LYS A 412 42.88 -32.81 12.17
N SER A 413 43.12 -31.49 12.31
CA SER A 413 44.00 -30.90 13.35
C SER A 413 44.45 -29.45 13.03
N GLN A 414 44.99 -28.84 14.07
CA GLN A 414 45.21 -27.43 14.40
C GLN A 414 46.35 -26.73 13.62
N GLU A 415 46.22 -25.40 13.49
CA GLU A 415 47.24 -24.36 13.72
C GLU A 415 48.26 -23.99 12.60
N GLY A 416 48.35 -22.69 12.28
CA GLY A 416 49.46 -22.10 11.52
C GLY A 416 49.13 -20.83 10.73
N CYS A 417 49.48 -19.66 11.27
CA CYS A 417 49.32 -18.33 10.66
C CYS A 417 50.13 -18.08 9.37
N LYS A 418 49.62 -17.10 8.60
CA LYS A 418 50.26 -16.17 7.62
C LYS A 418 50.05 -16.49 6.14
N LEU A 419 49.27 -15.65 5.45
CA LEU A 419 49.79 -14.64 4.51
C LEU A 419 48.66 -13.80 3.88
N LEU A 420 48.86 -12.48 3.92
CA LEU A 420 48.17 -11.44 3.15
C LEU A 420 48.03 -11.82 1.66
N VAL A 421 46.81 -11.76 1.14
CA VAL A 421 46.55 -11.29 -0.24
C VAL A 421 45.39 -10.30 -0.17
N GLU A 422 45.77 -9.04 -0.29
CA GLU A 422 44.92 -7.87 -0.46
C GLU A 422 44.21 -8.02 -1.81
N GLU A 423 42.92 -8.35 -1.78
CA GLU A 423 42.10 -8.53 -2.98
C GLU A 423 41.81 -7.14 -3.58
N LEU A 424 42.68 -6.69 -4.49
CA LEU A 424 42.48 -5.47 -5.26
C LEU A 424 41.13 -5.55 -5.99
N SER A 425 40.23 -4.63 -5.66
CA SER A 425 39.00 -4.39 -6.41
C SER A 425 39.31 -4.19 -7.91
N PRO A 426 38.70 -4.95 -8.83
CA PRO A 426 38.99 -4.81 -10.26
C PRO A 426 38.57 -3.42 -10.74
N THR A 427 39.46 -2.78 -11.50
CA THR A 427 39.26 -1.40 -11.97
C THR A 427 38.00 -1.27 -12.83
N LEU A 428 37.37 -0.09 -12.84
CA LEU A 428 36.14 0.17 -13.60
C LEU A 428 36.23 -0.25 -15.08
N SER A 429 37.42 -0.20 -15.66
CA SER A 429 37.71 -0.64 -17.03
C SER A 429 37.42 -2.13 -17.23
N ASP A 430 37.74 -2.97 -16.26
CA ASP A 430 37.54 -4.42 -16.33
C ASP A 430 36.06 -4.78 -16.19
N ARG A 431 35.31 -4.05 -15.35
CA ARG A 431 33.85 -4.18 -15.25
C ARG A 431 33.16 -3.76 -16.55
N LEU A 432 33.65 -2.71 -17.19
CA LEU A 432 33.10 -2.21 -18.46
C LEU A 432 33.37 -3.19 -19.61
N LYS A 433 34.55 -3.81 -19.66
CA LYS A 433 34.87 -4.88 -20.62
C LYS A 433 33.99 -6.11 -20.40
N HIS A 434 33.78 -6.51 -19.14
CA HIS A 434 32.91 -7.63 -18.80
C HIS A 434 31.45 -7.39 -19.22
N LEU A 435 30.92 -6.19 -18.96
CA LEU A 435 29.58 -5.80 -19.42
C LEU A 435 29.46 -5.79 -20.95
N HIS A 436 30.48 -5.29 -21.65
CA HIS A 436 30.50 -5.33 -23.11
C HIS A 436 30.47 -6.77 -23.65
N GLN A 437 31.16 -7.69 -22.98
CA GLN A 437 31.20 -9.09 -23.36
C GLN A 437 29.85 -9.79 -23.08
N LEU A 438 29.18 -9.44 -21.97
CA LEU A 438 27.83 -9.90 -21.66
C LEU A 438 26.78 -9.38 -22.66
N LEU A 439 26.86 -8.11 -23.05
CA LEU A 439 25.95 -7.53 -24.04
C LEU A 439 26.12 -8.19 -25.41
N ARG A 440 27.35 -8.53 -25.80
CA ARG A 440 27.60 -9.27 -27.05
C ARG A 440 27.00 -10.68 -26.99
N ALA A 441 27.22 -11.40 -25.89
CA ALA A 441 26.66 -12.74 -25.71
C ALA A 441 25.12 -12.73 -25.70
N ASN A 442 24.51 -11.71 -25.10
CA ASN A 442 23.06 -11.56 -25.08
C ASN A 442 22.50 -11.27 -26.49
N LYS A 443 23.17 -10.41 -27.26
CA LYS A 443 22.79 -10.11 -28.64
C LYS A 443 22.89 -11.34 -29.56
N GLU A 444 23.89 -12.20 -29.35
CA GLU A 444 23.99 -13.48 -30.05
C GLU A 444 22.88 -14.47 -29.62
N GLY A 445 22.50 -14.46 -28.35
CA GLY A 445 21.34 -15.19 -27.82
C GLY A 445 19.99 -14.73 -28.40
N GLU A 446 19.84 -13.43 -28.62
CA GLU A 446 18.64 -12.83 -29.21
C GLU A 446 18.49 -13.23 -30.69
N VAL A 447 19.57 -13.13 -31.47
CA VAL A 447 19.57 -13.54 -32.89
C VAL A 447 19.30 -15.04 -33.06
N THR A 448 19.85 -15.87 -32.17
CA THR A 448 19.57 -17.32 -32.22
C THR A 448 18.14 -17.66 -31.84
N SER A 449 17.55 -16.92 -30.89
CA SER A 449 16.14 -17.04 -30.51
C SER A 449 15.20 -16.55 -31.62
N GLU A 450 15.56 -15.46 -32.31
CA GLU A 450 14.82 -14.93 -33.46
C GLU A 450 14.81 -15.91 -34.64
N LEU A 451 15.95 -16.57 -34.91
CA LEU A 451 16.03 -17.63 -35.93
C LEU A 451 15.19 -18.86 -35.56
N HIS A 452 15.17 -19.25 -34.28
CA HIS A 452 14.31 -20.33 -33.79
C HIS A 452 12.82 -20.00 -33.92
N LEU A 453 12.44 -18.77 -33.59
CA LEU A 453 11.06 -18.30 -33.73
C LEU A 453 10.64 -18.19 -35.20
N SER A 454 11.54 -17.73 -36.08
CA SER A 454 11.29 -17.66 -37.53
C SER A 454 11.10 -19.06 -38.13
N ALA A 455 11.91 -20.03 -37.71
CA ALA A 455 11.76 -21.43 -38.14
C ALA A 455 10.46 -22.08 -37.62
N LEU A 456 9.96 -21.69 -36.44
CA LEU A 456 8.67 -22.14 -35.93
C LEU A 456 7.49 -21.53 -36.71
N VAL A 457 7.62 -20.27 -37.15
CA VAL A 457 6.61 -19.60 -37.97
C VAL A 457 6.54 -20.20 -39.38
N ASP A 458 7.68 -20.51 -40.00
CA ASP A 458 7.73 -21.16 -41.33
C ASP A 458 7.14 -22.59 -41.33
N MET A 459 7.10 -23.28 -40.19
CA MET A 459 6.45 -24.59 -40.06
C MET A 459 4.91 -24.52 -39.93
N VAL A 460 4.34 -23.34 -39.68
CA VAL A 460 2.89 -23.14 -39.55
C VAL A 460 2.23 -22.85 -40.92
N ASP A 461 3.03 -22.55 -41.95
CA ASP A 461 2.57 -22.27 -43.33
C ASP A 461 2.71 -23.48 -44.29
N ILE A 462 2.77 -24.73 -43.79
CA ILE A 462 2.73 -25.98 -44.60
C ILE A 462 1.38 -26.70 -44.45
#